data_AF-A0A937EYG1-F1
#
_entry.id   AF-A0A937EYG1-F1
#
_cell.length_a   1.000
_cell.length_b   1.000
_cell.length_c   1.000
_cell.angle_alpha   90.00
_cell.angle_beta   90.00
_cell.angle_gamma   90.00
#
_symmetry.space_group_name_H-M   'P 1'
#
loop_
_entity.id
_entity.type
_entity.pdbx_description
1 polymer ?
#
loop_
_entity_poly.entity_id
_entity_poly.type
_entity_poly.pdbx_seq_one_letter_code
_entity_poly.pdbx_strand_id
1 'polypeptide(L)' 'MVNSLRPRIHQLIDQLSDEDLVDIWSVLSELYLDAFMIQAIQASKQSLKPGDTFTREEALRVLPHL' A
#
# COMPACT_ATOMS: atom_id res chain seq x y z
N MET A 1 -19.23 -21.66 -0.40
CA MET A 1 -17.88 -22.10 -0.77
C MET A 1 -16.98 -20.86 -0.74
N VAL A 2 -16.17 -20.67 0.31
CA VAL A 2 -15.25 -19.53 0.36
C VAL A 2 -14.14 -19.83 -0.64
N ASN A 3 -14.20 -19.22 -1.82
CA ASN A 3 -13.11 -19.24 -2.79
C ASN A 3 -11.92 -18.49 -2.17
N SER A 4 -11.13 -19.18 -1.35
CA SER A 4 -9.95 -18.59 -0.74
C SER A 4 -8.89 -18.44 -1.82
N LEU A 5 -8.82 -17.26 -2.42
CA LEU A 5 -7.75 -16.86 -3.35
C LEU A 5 -6.37 -17.07 -2.74
N ARG A 6 -6.24 -16.88 -1.41
CA ARG A 6 -4.97 -16.99 -0.69
C ARG A 6 -4.27 -18.36 -0.87
N PRO A 7 -4.87 -19.53 -0.54
CA PRO A 7 -4.26 -20.83 -0.85
C PRO A 7 -3.89 -21.05 -2.32
N ARG A 8 -4.69 -20.55 -3.27
CA ARG A 8 -4.39 -20.70 -4.71
C ARG A 8 -3.20 -19.85 -5.12
N ILE A 9 -3.07 -18.64 -4.57
CA ILE A 9 -1.92 -17.76 -4.82
C ILE A 9 -0.64 -18.39 -4.25
N HIS A 10 -0.68 -18.96 -3.04
CA HIS A 10 0.48 -19.66 -2.48
C HIS A 10 0.95 -20.81 -3.38
N GLN A 11 0.02 -21.65 -3.84
CA GLN A 11 0.35 -22.75 -4.76
C GLN A 11 0.93 -22.28 -6.09
N LEU A 12 0.53 -21.11 -6.58
CA LEU A 12 1.07 -20.53 -7.81
C LEU A 12 2.47 -19.97 -7.58
N ILE A 13 2.72 -19.31 -6.44
CA ILE A 13 4.04 -18.81 -6.05
C ILE A 13 5.04 -19.97 -5.95
N ASP A 14 4.65 -21.09 -5.36
CA ASP A 14 5.51 -22.28 -5.20
C ASP A 14 5.94 -22.91 -6.54
N GLN A 15 5.28 -22.55 -7.65
CA GLN A 15 5.58 -23.07 -9.00
C GLN A 15 6.42 -22.11 -9.85
N LEU A 16 6.67 -20.89 -9.36
CA LEU A 16 7.43 -19.87 -10.08
C LEU A 16 8.91 -19.95 -9.75
N SER A 17 9.76 -19.61 -10.71
CA SER A 17 11.19 -19.42 -10.43
C SER A 17 11.41 -18.11 -9.66
N ASP A 18 12.57 -17.99 -9.00
CA ASP A 18 12.94 -16.75 -8.32
C ASP A 18 12.99 -15.56 -9.29
N GLU A 19 13.41 -15.77 -10.54
CA GLU A 19 13.44 -14.75 -11.59
C GLU A 19 12.02 -14.28 -11.95
N ASP A 20 11.09 -15.22 -12.16
CA ASP A 20 9.68 -14.89 -12.42
C ASP A 20 9.05 -14.13 -11.24
N LEU A 21 9.40 -14.53 -10.01
CA LEU A 21 8.91 -13.86 -8.81
C LEU A 21 9.40 -12.41 -8.70
N VAL A 22 10.66 -12.15 -9.05
CA VAL A 22 11.22 -10.78 -9.07
C VAL A 22 10.48 -9.92 -10.09
N ASP A 23 10.28 -10.43 -11.30
CA ASP A 23 9.60 -9.70 -12.38
C ASP A 23 8.13 -9.43 -12.03
N ILE A 24 7.41 -10.44 -11.54
CA ILE A 24 6.00 -10.30 -11.13
C ILE A 24 5.88 -9.35 -9.93
N TRP A 25 6.80 -9.43 -8.96
CA TRP A 25 6.81 -8.54 -7.81
C TRP A 25 7.04 -7.08 -8.20
N SER A 26 7.89 -6.81 -9.19
CA SER A 26 8.12 -5.45 -9.67
C SER A 26 6.82 -4.76 -10.10
N VAL A 27 5.94 -5.48 -10.78
CA VAL A 27 4.63 -4.95 -11.23
C VAL A 27 3.59 -4.94 -10.10
N LEU A 28 3.51 -6.00 -9.31
CA LEU A 28 2.51 -6.11 -8.23
C LEU A 28 2.78 -5.16 -7.08
N SER A 29 4.05 -4.86 -6.79
CA SER A 29 4.44 -3.99 -5.69
C SER A 29 3.92 -2.57 -5.87
N GLU A 30 4.03 -2.00 -7.06
CA GLU A 30 3.49 -0.67 -7.38
C GLU A 30 1.98 -0.62 -7.16
N LEU A 31 1.25 -1.60 -7.71
CA LEU A 31 -0.20 -1.67 -7.58
C LEU A 31 -0.63 -1.87 -6.11
N TYR A 32 0.11 -2.70 -5.36
CA TYR A 32 -0.14 -2.91 -3.94
C TYR A 32 0.05 -1.62 -3.15
N LEU A 33 1.15 -0.90 -3.40
CA LEU A 33 1.45 0.37 -2.73
C LEU A 33 0.38 1.42 -3.03
N ASP A 34 -0.05 1.54 -4.29
CA ASP A 34 -1.12 2.46 -4.68
C ASP A 34 -2.43 2.13 -3.96
N ALA A 35 -2.83 0.86 -3.97
CA ALA A 35 -4.05 0.41 -3.31
C ALA A 35 -3.99 0.62 -1.79
N PHE A 36 -2.84 0.33 -1.18
CA PHE A 36 -2.59 0.56 0.24
C PHE A 36 -2.69 2.04 0.60
N MET A 37 -2.02 2.92 -0.17
CA MET A 37 -2.03 4.36 0.07
C MET A 37 -3.43 4.95 -0.06
N ILE A 38 -4.21 4.52 -1.07
CA ILE A 38 -5.60 4.95 -1.23
C ILE A 38 -6.44 4.55 -0.02
N GLN A 39 -6.31 3.30 0.46
CA GLN A 39 -7.04 2.84 1.64
C GLN A 39 -6.62 3.60 2.90
N ALA A 40 -5.32 3.85 3.08
CA ALA A 40 -4.80 4.61 4.21
C ALA A 40 -5.32 6.06 4.20
N ILE A 41 -5.36 6.71 3.03
CA ILE A 41 -5.94 8.05 2.87
C ILE A 41 -7.44 8.03 3.20
N GLN A 42 -8.18 7.04 2.71
CA GLN A 42 -9.62 6.92 2.98
C GLN A 42 -9.89 6.70 4.47
N ALA A 43 -9.13 5.82 5.13
CA ALA A 43 -9.23 5.59 6.57
C ALA A 43 -8.88 6.86 7.35
N SER A 44 -7.81 7.56 6.96
CA SER A 44 -7.40 8.82 7.60
C SER A 44 -8.50 9.89 7.47
N LYS A 45 -9.17 9.99 6.31
CA LYS A 45 -10.29 10.92 6.13
C LYS A 45 -11.49 10.63 7.06
N GLN A 46 -11.64 9.40 7.55
CA GLN A 46 -12.70 9.06 8.51
C GLN A 46 -12.37 9.53 9.93
N SER A 47 -11.08 9.66 10.26
CA SER A 47 -10.62 10.08 11.59
C SER A 47 -10.18 11.55 11.67
N LEU A 48 -9.77 12.15 10.54
CA LEU A 48 -9.28 13.53 10.47
C LEU A 48 -10.41 14.53 10.66
N LYS A 49 -10.26 15.43 11.64
CA LYS A 49 -11.09 16.62 11.82
C LYS A 49 -10.41 17.85 11.21
N PRO A 50 -11.18 18.91 10.88
CA PRO A 50 -10.58 20.19 10.51
C PRO A 50 -9.60 20.66 11.59
N GLY A 51 -8.32 20.83 11.24
CA GLY A 51 -7.23 21.21 12.16
C GLY A 51 -6.25 20.08 12.53
N ASP A 52 -6.56 18.81 12.24
CA ASP A 52 -5.65 17.67 12.52
C ASP A 52 -4.53 17.53 11.48
N THR A 53 -4.70 18.13 10.30
CA THR A 53 -3.71 18.09 9.22
C THR A 53 -2.99 19.43 9.14
N PHE A 54 -1.66 19.38 9.00
CA PHE A 54 -0.89 20.57 8.66
C PHE A 54 -1.31 21.14 7.31
N THR A 55 -1.42 22.46 7.24
CA THR A 55 -1.33 23.18 5.97
C THR A 55 0.04 22.93 5.34
N ARG A 56 0.16 23.19 4.03
CA ARG A 56 1.43 23.02 3.31
C ARG A 56 2.55 23.83 3.97
N GLU A 57 2.26 25.05 4.39
CA GLU A 57 3.20 25.94 5.09
C GLU A 57 3.62 25.39 6.46
N GLU A 58 2.71 24.79 7.21
CA GLU A 58 3.00 24.17 8.50
C GLU A 58 3.84 22.89 8.33
N ALA A 59 3.49 22.06 7.34
CA ALA A 59 4.23 20.83 7.03
C ALA A 59 5.69 21.14 6.63
N LEU A 60 5.90 22.17 5.81
CA LEU A 60 7.24 22.61 5.38
C LEU A 60 8.10 23.16 6.53
N ARG A 61 7.50 23.65 7.61
CA ARG A 61 8.24 24.07 8.82
C ARG A 61 8.67 22.89 9.68
N VAL A 62 7.93 21.78 9.66
CA VAL A 62 8.22 20.59 10.47
C VAL A 62 9.16 19.63 9.74
N LEU A 63 9.07 19.54 8.41
CA LEU A 63 9.88 18.66 7.55
C LEU A 63 11.40 18.69 7.82
N PRO A 64 12.05 19.84 8.07
CA PRO A 64 13.48 19.89 8.40
C PRO A 64 13.84 19.35 9.79
N HIS A 65 12.86 18.94 10.59
CA HIS A 65 13.01 18.50 11.99
C HIS A 65 12.51 17.07 12.22
N LEU A 66 12.16 16.36 11.14
CA LEU A 66 11.84 14.94 11.09
C LEU A 66 13.06 14.16 10.57
#